data_AF-A0A1C5WBV0-F1
#
_entry.id   AF-A0A1C5WBV0-F1
#
_cell.length_a   1.000
_cell.length_b   1.000
_cell.length_c   1.000
_cell.angle_alpha   90.00
_cell.angle_beta   90.00
_cell.angle_gamma   90.00
#
_symmetry.space_group_name_H-M   'P 1'
#
loop_
_entity.id
_entity.type
_entity.pdbx_description
1 polymer ?
#
loop_
_entity_poly.entity_id
_entity_poly.type
_entity_poly.pdbx_seq_one_letter_code
_entity_poly.pdbx_strand_id
1 'polypeptide(L)'
;MDYILDIATTIFEYSSWVIILDVIFILIKFYKEREENEDYLVLKLIGFYLLGCFTFNIDIYIKFIIPVGYGIYALWMKDKDRKNKVIKHKSANLGIIVLGIGIVCGFIYNGLEYRDRFVRIENNSVKGIEDDYKLIEENLKLNDYIIPKDFRLSYYDDNIENISYSFISDDKYYNISKNKEDEGYNIMINKYSDKVDSYWNAFYNYNEIGTNTIEIKELLKAISNIKFDTSKTDKEIVSYYLTYDEDNYSTGSEQVDNGDTIYYIEDYEKYTYKKAQRRELPMSGGIIWFSLMKEMLNNTEDTYGTESVYTDAYVLYPRKNQELIDDNISYLKVKDLRDNKEEILSIEDDYEKICSLLDSFEFISWEEQNDDFNLQGDIILTINDDTDISLEFYNNQEYVRYTSSDENVIYKINKDIYNEVIKNIH
;
A
#
# COMPACT_ATOMS: atom_id res chain seq x y z
N MET A 1 12.05 27.71 6.91
CA MET A 1 10.74 28.33 6.63
C MET A 1 9.62 27.41 7.11
N ASP A 2 9.77 26.10 6.92
CA ASP A 2 8.78 25.08 7.27
C ASP A 2 8.35 25.07 8.73
N TYR A 3 9.28 25.26 9.67
CA TYR A 3 8.94 25.40 11.09
C TYR A 3 7.92 26.51 11.38
N ILE A 4 8.04 27.67 10.70
CA ILE A 4 7.09 28.79 10.85
C ILE A 4 5.74 28.40 10.25
N LEU A 5 5.75 27.72 9.10
CA LEU A 5 4.53 27.25 8.44
C LEU A 5 3.82 26.16 9.25
N ASP A 6 4.54 25.28 9.94
CA ASP A 6 3.97 24.27 10.85
C ASP A 6 3.32 24.91 12.08
N ILE A 7 3.95 25.95 12.66
CA ILE A 7 3.31 26.75 13.71
C ILE A 7 2.04 27.40 13.19
N ALA A 8 2.07 27.97 11.97
CA ALA A 8 0.90 28.58 11.37
C ALA A 8 -0.22 27.54 11.16
N THR A 9 0.10 26.35 10.62
CA THR A 9 -0.85 25.23 10.48
C THR A 9 -1.54 24.94 11.81
N THR A 10 -0.75 24.79 12.88
CA THR A 10 -1.26 24.54 14.24
C THR A 10 -2.20 25.67 14.70
N ILE A 11 -1.82 26.94 14.52
CA ILE A 11 -2.66 28.08 14.90
C ILE A 11 -4.01 28.04 14.16
N PHE A 12 -4.01 27.76 12.86
CA PHE A 12 -5.23 27.71 12.06
C PHE A 12 -6.10 26.48 12.36
N GLU A 13 -5.49 25.34 12.70
CA GLU A 13 -6.19 24.13 13.17
C GLU A 13 -7.05 24.45 14.42
N TYR A 14 -6.46 25.12 15.41
CA TYR A 14 -7.13 25.49 16.66
C TYR A 14 -7.90 26.82 16.61
N SER A 15 -7.94 27.50 15.45
CA SER A 15 -8.59 28.82 15.31
C SER A 15 -10.08 28.80 15.65
N SER A 16 -10.75 27.67 15.40
CA SER A 16 -12.18 27.48 15.72
C SER A 16 -12.47 27.68 17.22
N TRP A 17 -11.63 27.14 18.11
CA TRP A 17 -11.78 27.28 19.56
C TRP A 17 -11.59 28.72 20.03
N VAL A 18 -10.60 29.41 19.47
CA VAL A 18 -10.33 30.82 19.78
C VAL A 18 -11.51 31.69 19.37
N ILE A 19 -12.04 31.48 18.16
CA ILE A 19 -13.21 32.20 17.64
C ILE A 19 -14.44 32.00 18.53
N ILE A 20 -14.68 30.79 19.05
CA ILE A 20 -15.79 30.51 19.96
C ILE A 20 -15.68 31.35 21.24
N LEU A 21 -14.48 31.44 21.84
CA LEU A 21 -14.25 32.25 23.04
C LEU A 21 -14.49 33.74 22.78
N ASP A 22 -14.02 34.25 21.63
CA ASP A 22 -14.24 35.64 21.22
C ASP A 22 -15.73 35.95 21.04
N VAL A 23 -16.48 35.05 20.41
CA VAL A 23 -17.94 35.18 20.24
C VAL A 23 -18.63 35.28 21.60
N ILE A 24 -18.28 34.43 22.57
CA ILE A 24 -18.86 34.48 23.91
C ILE A 24 -18.60 35.85 24.56
N PHE A 25 -17.37 36.35 24.49
CA PHE A 25 -17.01 37.65 25.06
C PHE A 25 -17.77 38.81 24.41
N ILE A 26 -17.91 38.79 23.08
CA ILE A 26 -18.64 39.80 22.32
C ILE A 26 -20.14 39.76 22.66
N LEU A 27 -20.74 38.57 22.77
CA LEU A 27 -22.15 38.43 23.16
C LEU A 27 -22.41 38.93 24.59
N ILE A 28 -21.49 38.69 25.53
CA ILE A 28 -21.55 39.27 26.89
C ILE A 28 -21.51 40.80 26.81
N LYS A 29 -20.64 41.36 25.97
CA LYS A 29 -20.59 42.82 25.75
C LYS A 29 -21.90 43.36 25.21
N PHE A 30 -22.50 42.72 24.21
CA PHE A 30 -23.81 43.11 23.67
C PHE A 30 -24.92 43.04 24.72
N TYR A 31 -24.89 42.04 25.61
CA TYR A 31 -25.85 41.95 26.71
C TYR A 31 -25.72 43.09 27.74
N LYS A 32 -24.48 43.58 27.98
CA LYS A 32 -24.23 44.74 28.84
C LYS A 32 -24.70 46.05 28.21
N GLU A 33 -24.74 46.13 26.87
CA GLU A 33 -25.25 47.28 26.10
C GLU A 33 -26.79 47.28 25.93
N ARG A 34 -27.54 46.48 26.70
CA ARG A 34 -29.00 46.43 26.57
C ARG A 34 -29.66 47.78 26.88
N GLU A 35 -30.57 48.19 26.01
CA GLU A 35 -31.35 49.43 26.14
C GLU A 35 -32.58 49.19 27.02
N GLU A 36 -33.18 48.01 26.90
CA GLU A 36 -34.41 47.65 27.61
C GLU A 36 -34.28 46.28 28.28
N ASN A 37 -34.93 46.14 29.44
CA ASN A 37 -35.10 44.82 30.05
C ASN A 37 -36.06 43.98 29.20
N GLU A 38 -35.58 42.82 28.79
CA GLU A 38 -36.28 41.89 27.95
C GLU A 38 -36.03 40.47 28.43
N ASP A 39 -37.11 39.71 28.60
CA ASP A 39 -37.02 38.32 29.03
C ASP A 39 -36.28 37.48 27.99
N TYR A 40 -35.42 36.60 28.49
CA TYR A 40 -34.60 35.69 27.70
C TYR A 40 -33.70 36.38 26.67
N LEU A 41 -33.26 37.62 26.94
CA LEU A 41 -32.41 38.38 26.01
C LEU A 41 -31.15 37.61 25.60
N VAL A 42 -30.49 36.90 26.53
CA VAL A 42 -29.30 36.09 26.23
C VAL A 42 -29.59 35.03 25.16
N LEU A 43 -30.66 34.24 25.35
CA LEU A 43 -31.08 33.23 24.37
C LEU A 43 -31.45 33.86 23.02
N LYS A 44 -32.07 35.04 23.03
CA LYS A 44 -32.38 35.76 21.79
C LYS A 44 -31.12 36.21 21.07
N LEU A 45 -30.10 36.75 21.77
CA LEU A 45 -28.83 37.14 21.16
C LEU A 45 -28.12 35.93 20.53
N ILE A 46 -28.08 34.79 21.24
CA ILE A 46 -27.56 33.53 20.71
C ILE A 46 -28.36 33.11 19.47
N GLY A 47 -29.69 33.20 19.50
CA GLY A 47 -30.56 32.89 18.36
C GLY A 47 -30.30 33.77 17.14
N PHE A 48 -30.09 35.09 17.32
CA PHE A 48 -29.72 35.99 16.22
C PHE A 48 -28.33 35.69 15.68
N TYR A 49 -27.36 35.38 16.55
CA TYR A 49 -26.03 34.94 16.14
C TYR A 49 -26.09 33.65 15.30
N LEU A 50 -26.77 32.62 15.81
CA LEU A 50 -26.94 31.34 15.12
C LEU A 50 -27.65 31.52 13.77
N LEU A 51 -28.67 32.39 13.73
CA LEU A 51 -29.33 32.76 12.49
C LEU A 51 -28.35 33.41 11.51
N GLY A 52 -27.45 34.28 11.98
CA GLY A 52 -26.44 34.92 11.14
C GLY A 52 -25.41 33.96 10.53
N CYS A 53 -25.03 32.90 11.25
CA CYS A 53 -24.07 31.91 10.77
C CYS A 53 -24.71 30.67 10.13
N PHE A 54 -26.04 30.61 10.05
CA PHE A 54 -26.74 29.45 9.50
C PHE A 54 -26.59 29.39 7.97
N THR A 55 -26.09 28.27 7.47
CA THR A 55 -25.78 28.05 6.06
C THR A 55 -26.46 26.80 5.51
N PHE A 56 -26.61 26.77 4.18
CA PHE A 56 -26.78 25.54 3.43
C PHE A 56 -25.52 25.26 2.61
N ASN A 57 -25.12 24.00 2.60
CA ASN A 57 -24.05 23.51 1.74
C ASN A 57 -24.70 22.85 0.53
N ILE A 58 -24.37 23.34 -0.66
CA ILE A 58 -24.80 22.76 -1.93
C ILE A 58 -23.56 22.21 -2.60
N ASP A 59 -23.57 20.90 -2.86
CA ASP A 59 -22.54 20.21 -3.63
C ASP A 59 -23.02 20.07 -5.08
N ILE A 60 -22.62 21.01 -5.95
CA ILE A 60 -22.86 20.93 -7.41
C ILE A 60 -21.54 21.23 -8.10
N TYR A 61 -20.74 20.21 -8.40
CA TYR A 61 -19.36 20.28 -8.97
C TYR A 61 -18.33 21.10 -8.16
N ILE A 62 -18.76 22.13 -7.43
CA ILE A 62 -18.03 23.00 -6.52
C ILE A 62 -18.92 23.14 -5.27
N LYS A 63 -18.31 23.05 -4.09
CA LYS A 63 -19.02 23.19 -2.82
C LYS A 63 -19.33 24.66 -2.54
N PHE A 64 -20.61 25.05 -2.65
CA PHE A 64 -21.07 26.41 -2.34
C PHE A 64 -21.70 26.49 -0.94
N ILE A 65 -21.24 27.46 -0.16
CA ILE A 65 -21.77 27.78 1.17
C ILE A 65 -22.68 29.00 1.06
N ILE A 66 -23.99 28.81 1.24
CA ILE A 66 -24.98 29.88 1.14
C ILE A 66 -25.42 30.30 2.55
N PRO A 67 -25.27 31.57 2.96
CA PRO A 67 -25.67 32.07 4.28
C PRO A 67 -27.18 32.33 4.37
N VAL A 68 -27.97 31.26 4.26
CA VAL A 68 -29.44 31.31 4.22
C VAL A 68 -30.03 32.01 5.43
N GLY A 69 -29.49 31.76 6.63
CA GLY A 69 -30.03 32.37 7.84
C GLY A 69 -29.83 33.88 7.90
N TYR A 70 -28.68 34.38 7.44
CA TYR A 70 -28.50 35.83 7.30
C TYR A 70 -29.44 36.41 6.22
N GLY A 71 -29.70 35.67 5.15
CA GLY A 71 -30.74 36.03 4.17
C GLY A 71 -32.13 36.15 4.80
N ILE A 72 -32.51 35.17 5.63
CA ILE A 72 -33.77 35.19 6.39
C ILE A 72 -33.83 36.43 7.30
N TYR A 73 -32.73 36.68 8.01
CA TYR A 73 -32.60 37.84 8.87
C TYR A 73 -32.77 39.15 8.08
N ALA A 74 -32.05 39.29 6.97
CA ALA A 74 -32.02 40.51 6.17
C ALA A 74 -33.39 40.83 5.55
N LEU A 75 -34.07 39.83 5.00
CA LEU A 75 -35.33 40.01 4.27
C LEU A 75 -36.55 40.19 5.20
N TRP A 76 -36.62 39.42 6.30
CA TRP A 76 -37.85 39.34 7.10
C TRP A 76 -37.70 39.87 8.53
N MET A 77 -36.49 40.15 9.00
CA MET A 77 -36.27 40.51 10.40
C MET A 77 -35.57 41.85 10.58
N LYS A 78 -34.66 42.27 9.70
CA LYS A 78 -33.79 43.45 9.88
C LYS A 78 -34.56 44.71 10.28
N ASP A 79 -35.65 45.01 9.57
CA ASP A 79 -36.39 46.26 9.73
C ASP A 79 -37.52 46.21 10.77
N LYS A 80 -37.87 45.01 11.28
CA LYS A 80 -38.90 44.87 12.30
C LYS A 80 -38.56 45.66 13.56
N ASP A 81 -39.54 46.41 14.05
CA ASP A 81 -39.42 47.12 15.32
C ASP A 81 -39.55 46.14 16.49
N ARG A 82 -38.65 46.27 17.47
CA ARG A 82 -38.52 45.36 18.62
C ARG A 82 -37.57 45.91 19.66
N LYS A 83 -37.79 45.50 20.92
CA LYS A 83 -36.86 45.74 22.02
C LYS A 83 -35.45 45.30 21.66
N ASN A 84 -34.45 46.08 22.07
CA ASN A 84 -33.03 45.77 21.89
C ASN A 84 -32.65 45.47 20.42
N LYS A 85 -33.29 46.15 19.44
CA LYS A 85 -33.09 45.91 17.99
C LYS A 85 -31.62 46.02 17.58
N VAL A 86 -30.90 47.01 18.13
CA VAL A 86 -29.50 47.30 17.78
C VAL A 86 -28.60 46.12 18.12
N ILE A 87 -28.63 45.62 19.36
CA ILE A 87 -27.76 44.51 19.79
C ILE A 87 -28.12 43.17 19.12
N LYS A 88 -29.40 42.96 18.78
CA LYS A 88 -29.85 41.81 17.97
C LYS A 88 -29.34 41.89 16.53
N HIS A 89 -29.32 43.08 15.94
CA HIS A 89 -28.71 43.30 14.62
C HIS A 89 -27.20 43.05 14.66
N LYS A 90 -26.49 43.59 15.66
CA LYS A 90 -25.07 43.31 15.86
C LYS A 90 -24.79 41.80 16.02
N SER A 91 -25.67 41.07 16.71
CA SER A 91 -25.54 39.61 16.89
C SER A 91 -25.70 38.84 15.58
N ALA A 92 -26.68 39.19 14.74
CA ALA A 92 -26.82 38.59 13.41
C ALA A 92 -25.62 38.93 12.50
N ASN A 93 -25.12 40.16 12.56
CA ASN A 93 -23.92 40.55 11.82
C ASN A 93 -22.66 39.81 12.32
N LEU A 94 -22.55 39.56 13.63
CA LEU A 94 -21.47 38.75 14.20
C LEU A 94 -21.48 37.33 13.60
N GLY A 95 -22.67 36.72 13.46
CA GLY A 95 -22.80 35.39 12.85
C GLY A 95 -22.24 35.32 11.43
N ILE A 96 -22.57 36.29 10.57
CA ILE A 96 -22.06 36.31 9.19
C ILE A 96 -20.56 36.66 9.12
N ILE A 97 -20.06 37.52 10.01
CA ILE A 97 -18.62 37.82 10.12
C ILE A 97 -17.84 36.58 10.51
N VAL A 98 -18.31 35.85 11.53
CA VAL A 98 -17.70 34.60 12.00
C VAL A 98 -17.72 33.54 10.90
N LEU A 99 -18.81 33.44 10.14
CA LEU A 99 -18.86 32.55 8.97
C LEU A 99 -17.76 32.90 7.96
N GLY A 100 -17.60 34.19 7.61
CA GLY A 100 -16.56 34.65 6.69
C GLY A 100 -15.15 34.36 7.20
N ILE A 101 -14.89 34.60 8.48
CA ILE A 101 -13.61 34.26 9.13
C ILE A 101 -13.37 32.76 9.06
N GLY A 102 -14.37 31.93 9.41
CA GLY A 102 -14.25 30.47 9.36
C GLY A 102 -13.92 29.94 7.96
N ILE A 103 -14.54 30.51 6.92
CA ILE A 103 -14.23 30.17 5.52
C ILE A 103 -12.76 30.51 5.20
N VAL A 104 -12.32 31.73 5.52
CA VAL A 104 -10.93 32.17 5.26
C VAL A 104 -9.92 31.32 6.04
N CYS A 105 -10.17 31.07 7.33
CA CYS A 105 -9.34 30.19 8.15
C CYS A 105 -9.27 28.78 7.57
N GLY A 106 -10.39 28.23 7.09
CA GLY A 106 -10.43 26.91 6.44
C GLY A 106 -9.61 26.87 5.13
N PHE A 107 -9.69 27.91 4.30
CA PHE A 107 -8.88 28.02 3.09
C PHE A 107 -7.38 28.10 3.41
N ILE A 108 -7.00 28.92 4.40
CA ILE A 108 -5.59 29.05 4.81
C ILE A 108 -5.09 27.74 5.41
N TYR A 109 -5.86 27.12 6.31
CA TYR A 109 -5.52 25.83 6.91
C TYR A 109 -5.30 24.77 5.84
N ASN A 110 -6.23 24.64 4.88
CA ASN A 110 -6.10 23.67 3.79
C ASN A 110 -4.83 23.92 2.95
N GLY A 111 -4.57 25.17 2.57
CA GLY A 111 -3.37 25.50 1.81
C GLY A 111 -2.06 25.31 2.58
N LEU A 112 -2.08 25.37 3.92
CA LEU A 112 -0.92 25.09 4.76
C LEU A 112 -0.76 23.58 5.04
N GLU A 113 -1.86 22.87 5.23
CA GLU A 113 -1.90 21.45 5.59
C GLU A 113 -1.45 20.56 4.43
N TYR A 114 -1.93 20.84 3.22
CA TYR A 114 -1.66 20.10 1.99
C TYR A 114 -0.63 20.82 1.10
N ARG A 115 0.29 21.58 1.71
CA ARG A 115 1.38 22.22 0.97
C ARG A 115 2.45 21.20 0.60
N ASP A 116 3.09 21.42 -0.54
CA ASP A 116 4.29 20.68 -0.91
C ASP A 116 5.42 20.94 0.10
N ARG A 117 6.24 19.93 0.32
CA ARG A 117 7.40 19.98 1.23
C ARG A 117 8.66 19.57 0.49
N PHE A 118 9.79 20.01 1.02
CA PHE A 118 11.11 19.64 0.52
C PHE A 118 11.96 19.15 1.68
N VAL A 119 12.53 17.95 1.54
CA VAL A 119 13.44 17.36 2.52
C VAL A 119 14.83 17.31 1.90
N ARG A 120 15.71 18.19 2.39
CA ARG A 120 17.11 18.21 1.96
C ARG A 120 17.83 16.97 2.48
N ILE A 121 18.62 16.35 1.63
CA ILE A 121 19.45 15.20 1.96
C ILE A 121 20.86 15.38 1.40
N GLU A 122 21.84 14.77 2.05
CA GLU A 122 23.24 14.87 1.65
C GLU A 122 23.70 13.67 0.80
N ASN A 123 22.97 12.56 0.85
CA ASN A 123 23.34 11.31 0.19
C ASN A 123 22.56 11.14 -1.12
N ASN A 124 23.24 10.76 -2.21
CA ASN A 124 22.58 10.40 -3.47
C ASN A 124 22.68 8.91 -3.78
N SER A 125 22.94 8.07 -2.77
CA SER A 125 23.16 6.65 -2.96
C SER A 125 21.94 5.80 -2.57
N VAL A 126 21.69 4.73 -3.34
CA VAL A 126 20.71 3.69 -3.00
C VAL A 126 20.98 3.07 -1.63
N LYS A 127 22.24 3.00 -1.19
CA LYS A 127 22.61 2.50 0.15
C LYS A 127 22.16 3.42 1.29
N GLY A 128 21.89 4.69 1.00
CA GLY A 128 21.44 5.69 1.97
C GLY A 128 19.92 5.87 2.05
N ILE A 129 19.16 5.18 1.20
CA ILE A 129 17.73 5.42 1.02
C ILE A 129 16.91 5.18 2.30
N GLU A 130 17.34 4.25 3.15
CA GLU A 130 16.71 3.98 4.45
C GLU A 130 16.88 5.16 5.41
N ASP A 131 18.06 5.79 5.41
CA ASP A 131 18.33 6.96 6.26
C ASP A 131 17.63 8.21 5.73
N ASP A 132 17.56 8.36 4.41
CA ASP A 132 16.74 9.39 3.75
C ASP A 132 15.27 9.28 4.16
N TYR A 133 14.72 8.06 4.17
CA TYR A 133 13.33 7.82 4.55
C TYR A 133 13.07 8.14 6.03
N LYS A 134 14.00 7.88 6.94
CA LYS A 134 13.86 8.29 8.35
C LYS A 134 13.72 9.80 8.50
N LEU A 135 14.48 10.58 7.73
CA LEU A 135 14.36 12.04 7.72
C LEU A 135 12.99 12.50 7.19
N ILE A 136 12.47 11.82 6.17
CA ILE A 136 11.13 12.06 5.62
C ILE A 136 10.05 11.72 6.65
N GLU A 137 10.13 10.55 7.28
CA GLU A 137 9.23 10.08 8.33
C GLU A 137 9.16 11.07 9.50
N GLU A 138 10.31 11.53 9.99
CA GLU A 138 10.40 12.54 11.05
C GLU A 138 9.81 13.90 10.62
N ASN A 139 10.09 14.35 9.38
CA ASN A 139 9.60 15.63 8.87
C ASN A 139 8.09 15.66 8.69
N LEU A 140 7.53 14.54 8.23
CA LEU A 140 6.11 14.38 7.95
C LEU A 140 5.31 13.89 9.16
N LYS A 141 5.98 13.43 10.23
CA LYS A 141 5.37 12.82 11.43
C LYS A 141 4.45 11.65 11.07
N LEU A 142 4.95 10.76 10.22
CA LEU A 142 4.19 9.62 9.72
C LEU A 142 4.00 8.55 10.80
N ASN A 143 3.01 7.68 10.59
CA ASN A 143 2.81 6.49 11.39
C ASN A 143 3.90 5.45 11.08
N ASP A 144 4.17 4.55 12.03
CA ASP A 144 5.26 3.58 11.92
C ASP A 144 5.09 2.56 10.79
N TYR A 145 3.85 2.28 10.36
CA TYR A 145 3.52 1.26 9.37
C TYR A 145 2.86 1.88 8.13
N ILE A 146 3.58 1.87 7.01
CA ILE A 146 3.14 2.44 5.72
C ILE A 146 3.38 1.43 4.61
N ILE A 147 2.36 1.21 3.79
CA ILE A 147 2.44 0.43 2.56
C ILE A 147 2.55 1.42 1.38
N PRO A 148 3.59 1.32 0.54
CA PRO A 148 3.69 2.08 -0.69
C PRO A 148 2.63 1.59 -1.69
N LYS A 149 2.03 2.53 -2.42
CA LYS A 149 1.13 2.28 -3.55
C LYS A 149 1.92 1.97 -4.81
N ASP A 150 2.94 2.77 -5.06
CA ASP A 150 3.91 2.56 -6.14
C ASP A 150 5.30 2.95 -5.68
N PHE A 151 6.31 2.33 -6.27
CA PHE A 151 7.71 2.63 -6.07
C PHE A 151 8.47 2.44 -7.37
N ARG A 152 9.28 3.43 -7.74
CA ARG A 152 10.14 3.42 -8.91
C ARG A 152 11.50 3.99 -8.56
N LEU A 153 12.55 3.34 -9.00
CA LEU A 153 13.92 3.77 -8.76
C LEU A 153 14.76 3.47 -9.99
N SER A 154 15.45 4.48 -10.49
CA SER A 154 16.57 4.32 -11.41
C SER A 154 17.88 4.76 -10.76
N TYR A 155 18.94 3.99 -10.96
CA TYR A 155 20.26 4.31 -10.42
C TYR A 155 21.37 3.74 -11.29
N TYR A 156 22.58 4.27 -11.13
CA TYR A 156 23.79 3.78 -11.78
C TYR A 156 24.98 3.93 -10.83
N ASP A 157 25.80 2.88 -10.69
CA ASP A 157 26.96 2.85 -9.79
C ASP A 157 26.59 3.36 -8.37
N ASP A 158 25.57 2.75 -7.78
CA ASP A 158 24.93 3.13 -6.51
C ASP A 158 24.30 4.53 -6.46
N ASN A 159 24.47 5.39 -7.46
CA ASN A 159 23.92 6.76 -7.47
C ASN A 159 22.51 6.80 -8.05
N ILE A 160 21.57 7.35 -7.29
CA ILE A 160 20.19 7.54 -7.68
C ILE A 160 20.11 8.54 -8.83
N GLU A 161 19.47 8.13 -9.93
CA GLU A 161 19.14 8.99 -11.06
C GLU A 161 17.73 9.56 -10.94
N ASN A 162 16.78 8.72 -10.57
CA ASN A 162 15.43 9.11 -10.23
C ASN A 162 14.87 8.14 -9.20
N ILE A 163 14.10 8.66 -8.25
CA ILE A 163 13.29 7.86 -7.35
C ILE A 163 11.93 8.53 -7.24
N SER A 164 10.87 7.73 -7.28
CA SER A 164 9.52 8.17 -6.98
C SER A 164 8.73 7.07 -6.28
N TYR A 165 8.00 7.43 -5.24
CA TYR A 165 7.08 6.51 -4.59
C TYR A 165 5.91 7.26 -3.98
N SER A 166 4.80 6.57 -3.82
CA SER A 166 3.61 7.14 -3.20
C SER A 166 3.02 6.22 -2.14
N PHE A 167 2.29 6.82 -1.20
CA PHE A 167 1.57 6.08 -0.17
C PHE A 167 0.45 6.94 0.40
N ILE A 168 -0.46 6.27 1.11
CA ILE A 168 -1.55 6.92 1.84
C ILE A 168 -1.25 6.80 3.34
N SER A 169 -1.33 7.92 4.06
CA SER A 169 -1.33 7.94 5.53
C SER A 169 -2.43 8.87 6.02
N ASP A 170 -3.22 8.38 6.97
CA ASP A 170 -4.40 9.06 7.53
C ASP A 170 -5.45 9.44 6.46
N ASP A 171 -5.47 10.71 6.04
CA ASP A 171 -6.36 11.27 5.00
C ASP A 171 -5.57 11.98 3.88
N LYS A 172 -4.28 11.66 3.77
CA LYS A 172 -3.35 12.29 2.82
C LYS A 172 -2.74 11.25 1.88
N TYR A 173 -2.62 11.65 0.63
CA TYR A 173 -1.83 10.97 -0.37
C TYR A 173 -0.49 11.72 -0.51
N TYR A 174 0.60 10.99 -0.33
CA TYR A 174 1.95 11.50 -0.44
C TYR A 174 2.56 10.98 -1.73
N ASN A 175 3.12 11.87 -2.54
CA ASN A 175 3.98 11.51 -3.66
C ASN A 175 5.37 12.11 -3.39
N ILE A 176 6.35 11.22 -3.25
CA ILE A 176 7.72 11.56 -2.92
C ILE A 176 8.57 11.29 -4.14
N SER A 177 9.35 12.28 -4.56
CA SER A 177 10.21 12.15 -5.73
C SER A 177 11.52 12.90 -5.58
N LYS A 178 12.54 12.41 -6.27
CA LYS A 178 13.85 13.04 -6.38
C LYS A 178 14.52 12.64 -7.68
N ASN A 179 15.11 13.61 -8.37
CA ASN A 179 15.98 13.40 -9.51
C ASN A 179 17.46 13.60 -9.12
N LYS A 180 18.35 13.17 -10.00
CA LYS A 180 19.82 13.28 -9.86
C LYS A 180 20.32 14.69 -9.53
N GLU A 181 19.65 15.70 -10.08
CA GLU A 181 20.04 17.11 -9.92
C GLU A 181 19.44 17.76 -8.66
N ASP A 182 18.49 17.09 -8.00
CA ASP A 182 17.80 17.64 -6.85
C ASP A 182 18.65 17.52 -5.58
N GLU A 183 18.72 18.59 -4.77
CA GLU A 183 19.39 18.59 -3.46
C GLU A 183 18.62 17.82 -2.37
N GLY A 184 17.50 17.18 -2.73
CA GLY A 184 16.54 16.63 -1.78
C GLY A 184 15.32 15.98 -2.41
N TYR A 185 14.41 15.51 -1.57
CA TYR A 185 13.13 14.96 -1.99
C TYR A 185 12.06 16.05 -2.03
N ASN A 186 11.34 16.09 -3.16
CA ASN A 186 10.10 16.85 -3.31
C ASN A 186 8.94 15.96 -2.86
N ILE A 187 8.11 16.49 -1.97
CA ILE A 187 6.99 15.77 -1.37
C ILE A 187 5.72 16.54 -1.70
N MET A 188 4.92 16.00 -2.61
CA MET A 188 3.59 16.51 -2.92
C MET A 188 2.58 15.87 -1.97
N ILE A 189 1.75 16.69 -1.35
CA ILE A 189 0.75 16.24 -0.37
C ILE A 189 -0.63 16.60 -0.89
N ASN A 190 -1.44 15.60 -1.18
CA ASN A 190 -2.80 15.79 -1.65
C ASN A 190 -3.81 15.25 -0.65
N LYS A 191 -5.00 15.86 -0.64
CA LYS A 191 -6.11 15.34 0.14
C LYS A 191 -6.64 14.07 -0.49
N TYR A 192 -6.73 12.99 0.27
CA TYR A 192 -7.32 11.74 -0.17
C TYR A 192 -8.83 11.75 0.15
N SER A 193 -9.69 11.70 -0.87
CA SER A 193 -11.15 11.88 -0.72
C SER A 193 -11.89 10.64 -0.21
N ASP A 194 -11.30 9.46 -0.39
CA ASP A 194 -11.94 8.18 -0.08
C ASP A 194 -11.66 7.79 1.38
N LYS A 195 -12.36 8.48 2.29
CA LYS A 195 -12.31 8.25 3.75
C LYS A 195 -12.73 6.83 4.16
N VAL A 196 -13.47 6.14 3.29
CA VAL A 196 -13.89 4.74 3.52
C VAL A 196 -12.69 3.83 3.28
N ASP A 197 -11.93 4.04 2.20
CA ASP A 197 -10.77 3.22 1.86
C ASP A 197 -9.56 3.47 2.78
N SER A 198 -9.35 4.67 3.34
CA SER A 198 -8.21 4.86 4.25
C SER A 198 -8.37 4.13 5.59
N TYR A 199 -9.59 4.06 6.13
CA TYR A 199 -9.90 3.29 7.34
C TYR A 199 -9.98 1.79 7.05
N TRP A 200 -10.55 1.37 5.91
CA TRP A 200 -10.56 -0.05 5.54
C TRP A 200 -9.17 -0.56 5.16
N ASN A 201 -8.33 0.21 4.46
CA ASN A 201 -6.93 -0.15 4.19
C ASN A 201 -6.14 -0.28 5.49
N ALA A 202 -6.23 0.67 6.43
CA ALA A 202 -5.51 0.56 7.69
C ALA A 202 -6.01 -0.61 8.58
N PHE A 203 -7.32 -0.92 8.57
CA PHE A 203 -7.92 -1.94 9.44
C PHE A 203 -7.92 -3.35 8.82
N TYR A 204 -8.00 -3.48 7.49
CA TYR A 204 -7.71 -4.74 6.79
C TYR A 204 -6.21 -5.03 6.82
N ASN A 205 -5.33 -4.08 6.51
CA ASN A 205 -3.88 -4.34 6.51
C ASN A 205 -3.31 -4.76 7.88
N TYR A 206 -4.00 -4.45 8.99
CA TYR A 206 -3.61 -4.89 10.32
C TYR A 206 -4.16 -6.28 10.70
N ASN A 207 -5.31 -6.69 10.18
CA ASN A 207 -6.00 -7.95 10.56
C ASN A 207 -5.91 -9.04 9.49
N GLU A 208 -5.73 -8.65 8.23
CA GLU A 208 -5.26 -9.44 7.11
C GLU A 208 -4.00 -8.74 6.61
N ILE A 209 -2.85 -9.15 7.12
CA ILE A 209 -1.61 -8.95 6.37
C ILE A 209 -1.87 -9.63 5.03
N GLY A 210 -2.27 -8.86 4.02
CA GLY A 210 -2.17 -9.28 2.65
C GLY A 210 -0.70 -9.55 2.45
N THR A 211 -0.30 -10.81 2.54
CA THR A 211 1.10 -11.30 2.56
C THR A 211 1.90 -10.99 1.31
N ASN A 212 1.31 -10.22 0.40
CA ASN A 212 1.86 -9.82 -0.87
C ASN A 212 2.18 -8.31 -0.90
N THR A 213 1.87 -7.55 0.17
CA THR A 213 2.30 -6.15 0.31
C THR A 213 3.59 -6.06 1.10
N ILE A 214 4.39 -5.03 0.82
CA ILE A 214 5.67 -4.79 1.49
C ILE A 214 5.58 -3.46 2.24
N GLU A 215 5.93 -3.44 3.53
CA GLU A 215 6.08 -2.15 4.24
C GLU A 215 7.21 -1.34 3.60
N ILE A 216 7.05 -0.02 3.45
CA ILE A 216 8.06 0.83 2.81
C ILE A 216 9.46 0.68 3.45
N LYS A 217 9.57 0.55 4.78
CA LYS A 217 10.86 0.35 5.44
C LYS A 217 11.52 -0.96 5.01
N GLU A 218 10.73 -2.02 4.87
CA GLU A 218 11.21 -3.34 4.43
C GLU A 218 11.57 -3.33 2.95
N LEU A 219 10.78 -2.65 2.11
CA LEU A 219 11.06 -2.44 0.69
C LEU A 219 12.39 -1.72 0.51
N LEU A 220 12.59 -0.60 1.20
CA LEU A 220 13.82 0.19 1.13
C LEU A 220 15.04 -0.61 1.62
N LYS A 221 14.88 -1.40 2.68
CA LYS A 221 15.93 -2.27 3.21
C LYS A 221 16.25 -3.45 2.28
N ALA A 222 15.26 -3.98 1.58
CA ALA A 222 15.50 -4.97 0.54
C ALA A 222 16.33 -4.36 -0.59
N ILE A 223 15.87 -3.24 -1.15
CA ILE A 223 16.55 -2.54 -2.25
C ILE A 223 18.00 -2.20 -1.91
N SER A 224 18.29 -1.75 -0.68
CA SER A 224 19.65 -1.41 -0.25
C SER A 224 20.61 -2.61 -0.19
N ASN A 225 20.08 -3.84 -0.11
CA ASN A 225 20.85 -5.07 0.05
C ASN A 225 20.88 -5.98 -1.19
N ILE A 226 20.11 -5.70 -2.24
CA ILE A 226 20.20 -6.48 -3.47
C ILE A 226 21.60 -6.28 -4.08
N LYS A 227 22.35 -7.38 -4.23
CA LYS A 227 23.70 -7.41 -4.83
C LYS A 227 23.61 -7.96 -6.24
N PHE A 228 24.08 -7.20 -7.21
CA PHE A 228 23.93 -7.54 -8.63
C PHE A 228 25.20 -8.10 -9.23
N ASP A 229 25.04 -9.14 -10.04
CA ASP A 229 26.09 -9.73 -10.85
C ASP A 229 26.20 -9.01 -12.19
N THR A 230 27.02 -7.96 -12.23
CA THR A 230 27.29 -7.17 -13.45
C THR A 230 28.12 -7.93 -14.49
N SER A 231 28.57 -9.16 -14.19
CA SER A 231 29.41 -9.96 -15.10
C SER A 231 28.62 -10.61 -16.24
N LYS A 232 27.29 -10.61 -16.19
CA LYS A 232 26.42 -11.30 -17.16
C LYS A 232 26.14 -10.54 -18.45
N THR A 233 26.68 -9.35 -18.66
CA THR A 233 26.32 -8.51 -19.81
C THR A 233 27.53 -7.98 -20.58
N ASP A 234 27.67 -8.39 -21.85
CA ASP A 234 28.61 -7.81 -22.83
C ASP A 234 28.21 -6.40 -23.32
N LYS A 235 27.20 -5.78 -22.71
CA LYS A 235 26.57 -4.53 -23.18
C LYS A 235 26.83 -3.39 -22.19
N GLU A 236 26.96 -2.17 -22.73
CA GLU A 236 27.12 -0.93 -21.97
C GLU A 236 25.80 -0.63 -21.24
N ILE A 237 25.69 -1.10 -19.99
CA ILE A 237 24.57 -0.80 -19.10
C ILE A 237 24.63 0.68 -18.77
N VAL A 238 23.50 1.37 -18.92
CA VAL A 238 23.40 2.81 -18.60
C VAL A 238 22.66 3.08 -17.31
N SER A 239 21.75 2.19 -16.89
CA SER A 239 21.06 2.30 -15.61
C SER A 239 20.42 0.98 -15.18
N TYR A 240 20.10 0.90 -13.89
CA TYR A 240 19.25 -0.11 -13.29
C TYR A 240 17.90 0.52 -13.01
N TYR A 241 16.82 -0.20 -13.29
CA TYR A 241 15.45 0.26 -13.05
C TYR A 241 14.70 -0.73 -12.16
N LEU A 242 14.07 -0.24 -11.11
CA LEU A 242 13.37 -1.04 -10.12
C LEU A 242 11.95 -0.52 -9.97
N THR A 243 10.98 -1.43 -9.94
CA THR A 243 9.57 -1.10 -9.74
C THR A 243 8.87 -2.03 -8.76
N TYR A 244 7.99 -1.44 -7.97
CA TYR A 244 7.00 -2.12 -7.15
C TYR A 244 5.67 -1.38 -7.30
N ASP A 245 4.57 -2.13 -7.38
CA ASP A 245 3.20 -1.59 -7.52
C ASP A 245 2.27 -2.45 -6.65
N GLU A 246 1.53 -1.81 -5.75
CA GLU A 246 0.55 -2.47 -4.87
C GLU A 246 -0.66 -2.96 -5.67
N ASP A 247 -1.09 -2.20 -6.68
CA ASP A 247 -2.33 -2.46 -7.43
C ASP A 247 -2.14 -3.55 -8.50
N ASN A 248 -0.90 -3.89 -8.85
CA ASN A 248 -0.58 -5.12 -9.60
C ASN A 248 -1.11 -6.40 -8.90
N TYR A 249 -1.50 -6.32 -7.62
CA TYR A 249 -2.17 -7.40 -6.88
C TYR A 249 -3.69 -7.29 -6.82
N SER A 250 -4.28 -6.14 -7.14
CA SER A 250 -5.75 -5.97 -7.09
C SER A 250 -6.50 -6.83 -8.12
N THR A 251 -5.78 -7.43 -9.07
CA THR A 251 -6.27 -8.43 -10.04
C THR A 251 -5.91 -9.88 -9.70
N GLY A 252 -5.34 -10.14 -8.52
CA GLY A 252 -5.26 -11.48 -7.92
C GLY A 252 -4.32 -12.51 -8.57
N SER A 253 -3.33 -12.13 -9.39
CA SER A 253 -2.62 -13.15 -10.20
C SER A 253 -1.20 -12.85 -10.69
N GLU A 254 -0.44 -11.86 -10.17
CA GLU A 254 1.00 -11.80 -10.49
C GLU A 254 1.77 -12.85 -9.68
N GLN A 255 1.56 -14.11 -10.06
CA GLN A 255 2.48 -15.20 -9.87
C GLN A 255 3.62 -15.02 -10.86
N VAL A 256 4.86 -15.09 -10.38
CA VAL A 256 6.01 -15.12 -11.29
C VAL A 256 6.28 -16.58 -11.66
N ASP A 257 6.24 -16.88 -12.95
CA ASP A 257 6.49 -18.21 -13.52
C ASP A 257 7.84 -18.25 -14.25
N ASN A 258 8.17 -19.40 -14.82
CA ASN A 258 9.41 -19.82 -15.46
C ASN A 258 9.97 -18.92 -16.58
N GLY A 259 9.24 -17.87 -16.98
CA GLY A 259 9.69 -16.91 -17.99
C GLY A 259 10.78 -15.96 -17.51
N ASP A 260 10.73 -15.52 -16.24
CA ASP A 260 11.68 -14.58 -15.65
C ASP A 260 12.66 -15.28 -14.70
N THR A 261 13.82 -14.67 -14.47
CA THR A 261 14.71 -15.16 -13.42
C THR A 261 14.23 -14.62 -12.08
N ILE A 262 13.78 -15.54 -11.23
CA ILE A 262 13.16 -15.21 -9.96
C ILE A 262 14.16 -15.48 -8.84
N TYR A 263 14.25 -14.55 -7.90
CA TYR A 263 14.95 -14.69 -6.64
C TYR A 263 13.96 -14.51 -5.50
N TYR A 264 14.20 -15.20 -4.39
CA TYR A 264 13.45 -14.99 -3.16
C TYR A 264 14.38 -14.77 -2.00
N ILE A 265 13.90 -14.05 -0.98
CA ILE A 265 14.65 -13.81 0.24
C ILE A 265 14.78 -15.11 1.05
N GLU A 266 16.02 -15.53 1.31
CA GLU A 266 16.35 -16.74 2.07
C GLU A 266 16.52 -16.42 3.57
N ASP A 267 17.08 -15.26 3.89
CA ASP A 267 17.32 -14.80 5.27
C ASP A 267 16.88 -13.34 5.41
N TYR A 268 15.82 -13.09 6.17
CA TYR A 268 15.26 -11.76 6.42
C TYR A 268 16.12 -10.88 7.33
N GLU A 269 17.01 -11.45 8.13
CA GLU A 269 17.92 -10.65 8.95
C GLU A 269 19.08 -10.14 8.12
N LYS A 270 19.57 -10.98 7.19
CA LYS A 270 20.73 -10.67 6.34
C LYS A 270 20.38 -10.15 4.95
N TYR A 271 19.12 -10.19 4.55
CA TYR A 271 18.63 -9.87 3.20
C TYR A 271 19.45 -10.59 2.12
N THR A 272 19.66 -11.89 2.30
CA THR A 272 20.29 -12.73 1.28
C THR A 272 19.23 -13.36 0.38
N TYR A 273 19.52 -13.41 -0.91
CA TYR A 273 18.59 -13.89 -1.92
C TYR A 273 19.07 -15.21 -2.53
N LYS A 274 18.13 -16.10 -2.80
CA LYS A 274 18.35 -17.37 -3.48
C LYS A 274 17.55 -17.40 -4.77
N LYS A 275 18.19 -17.86 -5.85
CA LYS A 275 17.51 -18.06 -7.13
C LYS A 275 16.48 -19.18 -7.00
N ALA A 276 15.25 -18.91 -7.41
CA ALA A 276 14.18 -19.89 -7.45
C ALA A 276 14.50 -21.00 -8.47
N GLN A 277 14.26 -22.22 -8.04
CA GLN A 277 14.25 -23.39 -8.92
C GLN A 277 12.87 -23.56 -9.54
N ARG A 278 12.80 -24.20 -10.72
CA ARG A 278 11.56 -24.37 -11.49
C ARG A 278 10.39 -24.92 -10.64
N ARG A 279 10.69 -25.88 -9.76
CA ARG A 279 9.73 -26.51 -8.84
C ARG A 279 9.23 -25.64 -7.68
N GLU A 280 9.87 -24.49 -7.45
CA GLU A 280 9.45 -23.52 -6.43
C GLU A 280 8.52 -22.46 -7.03
N LEU A 281 8.25 -22.57 -8.33
CA LEU A 281 7.42 -21.70 -9.11
C LEU A 281 6.06 -22.38 -9.39
N PRO A 282 4.98 -21.61 -9.54
CA PRO A 282 4.93 -20.16 -9.41
C PRO A 282 5.09 -19.70 -7.96
N MET A 283 5.59 -18.47 -7.84
CA MET A 283 5.82 -17.82 -6.55
C MET A 283 5.01 -16.54 -6.45
N SER A 284 4.37 -16.34 -5.30
CA SER A 284 3.71 -15.09 -4.93
C SER A 284 4.40 -14.47 -3.71
N GLY A 285 4.12 -13.20 -3.45
CA GLY A 285 4.67 -12.44 -2.34
C GLY A 285 4.79 -10.97 -2.73
N GLY A 286 5.52 -10.17 -1.97
CA GLY A 286 5.86 -8.81 -2.38
C GLY A 286 6.93 -8.83 -3.47
N ILE A 287 6.53 -8.62 -4.73
CA ILE A 287 7.44 -8.69 -5.88
C ILE A 287 8.06 -7.31 -6.17
N ILE A 288 9.39 -7.30 -6.25
CA ILE A 288 10.17 -6.19 -6.76
C ILE A 288 10.71 -6.58 -8.13
N TRP A 289 10.29 -5.86 -9.16
CA TRP A 289 10.78 -6.02 -10.52
C TRP A 289 12.05 -5.22 -10.72
N PHE A 290 13.05 -5.83 -11.33
CA PHE A 290 14.35 -5.22 -11.56
C PHE A 290 14.77 -5.41 -13.02
N SER A 291 15.05 -4.33 -13.72
CA SER A 291 15.42 -4.34 -15.13
C SER A 291 16.79 -3.70 -15.36
N LEU A 292 17.63 -4.39 -16.14
CA LEU A 292 18.88 -3.86 -16.67
C LEU A 292 18.60 -3.03 -17.93
N MET A 293 18.94 -1.74 -17.90
CA MET A 293 18.66 -0.83 -19.01
C MET A 293 19.92 -0.60 -19.85
N LYS A 294 19.76 -0.64 -21.18
CA LYS A 294 20.80 -0.19 -22.12
C LYS A 294 20.32 0.99 -22.95
N GLU A 295 21.27 1.75 -23.45
CA GLU A 295 20.99 2.82 -24.42
C GLU A 295 20.54 2.26 -25.76
N MET A 296 19.57 2.91 -26.37
CA MET A 296 19.03 2.61 -27.69
C MET A 296 19.08 3.88 -28.54
N LEU A 297 19.69 3.77 -29.72
CA LEU A 297 19.64 4.83 -30.72
C LEU A 297 18.24 4.83 -31.35
N ASN A 298 17.42 5.86 -31.12
CA ASN A 298 16.18 6.01 -31.88
C ASN A 298 16.53 6.51 -33.30
N ASN A 299 16.42 5.60 -34.27
CA ASN A 299 16.72 5.85 -35.68
C ASN A 299 15.83 6.92 -36.37
N THR A 300 14.87 7.51 -35.66
CA THR A 300 13.92 8.48 -36.22
C THR A 300 14.14 9.92 -35.75
N GLU A 301 14.86 10.18 -34.66
CA GLU A 301 14.94 11.53 -34.06
C GLU A 301 16.31 11.93 -33.48
N ASP A 302 17.38 11.16 -33.68
CA ASP A 302 18.68 11.37 -33.02
C ASP A 302 18.54 11.54 -31.48
N THR A 303 17.52 10.90 -30.91
CA THR A 303 17.27 10.85 -29.47
C THR A 303 17.69 9.48 -28.94
N TYR A 304 18.26 9.45 -27.74
CA TYR A 304 18.63 8.21 -27.07
C TYR A 304 17.45 7.77 -26.18
N GLY A 305 16.94 6.56 -26.43
CA GLY A 305 15.98 5.88 -25.56
C GLY A 305 16.69 4.82 -24.71
N THR A 306 15.96 4.17 -23.80
CA THR A 306 16.46 3.00 -23.07
C THR A 306 15.54 1.82 -23.28
N GLU A 307 16.10 0.60 -23.32
CA GLU A 307 15.31 -0.64 -23.30
C GLU A 307 15.82 -1.61 -22.24
N SER A 308 14.89 -2.37 -21.66
CA SER A 308 15.23 -3.47 -20.77
C SER A 308 15.92 -4.57 -21.57
N VAL A 309 17.11 -4.97 -21.11
CA VAL A 309 17.87 -6.10 -21.65
C VAL A 309 17.44 -7.40 -20.98
N TYR A 310 17.10 -7.31 -19.70
CA TYR A 310 16.86 -8.43 -18.81
C TYR A 310 16.10 -7.93 -17.60
N THR A 311 15.10 -8.71 -17.18
CA THR A 311 14.31 -8.43 -15.98
C THR A 311 14.42 -9.62 -15.02
N ASP A 312 14.75 -9.30 -13.78
CA ASP A 312 14.70 -10.21 -12.63
C ASP A 312 13.50 -9.83 -11.75
N ALA A 313 12.91 -10.83 -11.09
CA ALA A 313 11.91 -10.62 -10.06
C ALA A 313 12.49 -11.02 -8.69
N TYR A 314 12.32 -10.16 -7.68
CA TYR A 314 12.73 -10.43 -6.31
C TYR A 314 11.49 -10.50 -5.42
N VAL A 315 11.20 -11.70 -4.91
CA VAL A 315 10.03 -11.96 -4.07
C VAL A 315 10.39 -11.85 -2.59
N LEU A 316 9.80 -10.86 -1.93
CA LEU A 316 9.75 -10.76 -0.47
C LEU A 316 8.55 -11.60 0.01
N TYR A 317 8.70 -12.29 1.14
CA TYR A 317 7.63 -13.15 1.68
C TYR A 317 7.15 -14.22 0.69
N PRO A 318 8.07 -15.03 0.13
CA PRO A 318 7.74 -15.97 -0.92
C PRO A 318 6.75 -17.02 -0.40
N ARG A 319 5.63 -17.13 -1.10
CA ARG A 319 4.72 -18.27 -1.03
C ARG A 319 4.95 -19.10 -2.27
N LYS A 320 5.44 -20.32 -2.06
CA LYS A 320 5.79 -21.24 -3.14
C LYS A 320 4.58 -22.09 -3.49
N ASN A 321 4.45 -22.43 -4.75
CA ASN A 321 3.59 -23.52 -5.23
C ASN A 321 2.09 -23.28 -4.98
N GLN A 322 1.64 -22.04 -5.14
CA GLN A 322 0.20 -21.74 -5.13
C GLN A 322 -0.54 -22.42 -6.30
N GLU A 323 0.12 -22.84 -7.37
CA GLU A 323 -0.50 -23.67 -8.42
C GLU A 323 -0.96 -25.05 -7.94
N LEU A 324 -0.26 -25.65 -6.94
CA LEU A 324 -0.73 -26.90 -6.33
C LEU A 324 -1.97 -26.68 -5.46
N ILE A 325 -2.31 -25.43 -5.14
CA ILE A 325 -3.48 -24.99 -4.36
C ILE A 325 -4.18 -23.86 -5.15
N ASP A 326 -4.31 -24.02 -6.48
CA ASP A 326 -5.03 -23.04 -7.27
C ASP A 326 -6.54 -23.15 -6.95
N ASP A 327 -7.25 -22.02 -6.98
CA ASP A 327 -8.72 -21.97 -6.88
C ASP A 327 -9.40 -22.77 -8.01
N ASN A 328 -8.64 -23.17 -9.04
CA ASN A 328 -9.09 -23.99 -10.17
C ASN A 328 -8.91 -25.50 -9.98
N ILE A 329 -8.38 -25.98 -8.84
CA ILE A 329 -8.30 -27.43 -8.59
C ILE A 329 -9.70 -27.99 -8.46
N SER A 330 -10.16 -28.69 -9.49
CA SER A 330 -11.49 -29.30 -9.47
C SER A 330 -11.50 -30.58 -8.64
N TYR A 331 -10.41 -31.35 -8.68
CA TYR A 331 -10.25 -32.59 -7.93
C TYR A 331 -8.78 -32.99 -7.79
N LEU A 332 -8.50 -33.83 -6.78
CA LEU A 332 -7.24 -34.50 -6.56
C LEU A 332 -7.44 -36.02 -6.72
N LYS A 333 -6.64 -36.65 -7.58
CA LYS A 333 -6.67 -38.11 -7.73
C LYS A 333 -5.54 -38.74 -6.93
N VAL A 334 -5.91 -39.62 -6.02
CA VAL A 334 -5.02 -40.37 -5.13
C VAL A 334 -5.05 -41.83 -5.51
N LYS A 335 -3.90 -42.40 -5.86
CA LYS A 335 -3.77 -43.83 -6.14
C LYS A 335 -2.77 -44.48 -5.17
N ASP A 336 -3.28 -45.37 -4.33
CA ASP A 336 -2.47 -46.21 -3.44
C ASP A 336 -2.05 -47.47 -4.21
N LEU A 337 -0.77 -47.59 -4.50
CA LEU A 337 -0.21 -48.71 -5.27
C LEU A 337 -0.07 -49.99 -4.42
N ARG A 338 -0.19 -49.89 -3.09
CA ARG A 338 0.01 -51.03 -2.18
C ARG A 338 -1.18 -51.98 -2.17
N ASP A 339 -2.39 -51.43 -2.27
CA ASP A 339 -3.65 -52.16 -2.36
C ASP A 339 -4.39 -51.95 -3.70
N ASN A 340 -3.79 -51.17 -4.61
CA ASN A 340 -4.35 -50.79 -5.91
C ASN A 340 -5.71 -50.08 -5.77
N LYS A 341 -5.90 -49.32 -4.69
CA LYS A 341 -7.07 -48.47 -4.47
C LYS A 341 -6.84 -47.10 -5.12
N GLU A 342 -7.89 -46.58 -5.73
CA GLU A 342 -7.92 -45.24 -6.31
C GLU A 342 -9.08 -44.46 -5.68
N GLU A 343 -8.82 -43.22 -5.29
CA GLU A 343 -9.77 -42.30 -4.69
C GLU A 343 -9.67 -40.95 -5.41
N ILE A 344 -10.82 -40.35 -5.71
CA ILE A 344 -10.90 -39.01 -6.31
C ILE A 344 -11.51 -38.12 -5.23
N LEU A 345 -10.75 -37.12 -4.79
CA LEU A 345 -11.18 -36.11 -3.83
C LEU A 345 -11.65 -34.89 -4.61
N SER A 346 -12.90 -34.48 -4.42
CA SER A 346 -13.46 -33.30 -5.08
C SER A 346 -13.23 -32.06 -4.22
N ILE A 347 -12.86 -30.92 -4.80
CA ILE A 347 -12.69 -29.70 -3.99
C ILE A 347 -14.00 -29.27 -3.30
N GLU A 348 -15.15 -29.53 -3.92
CA GLU A 348 -16.46 -29.18 -3.36
C GLU A 348 -16.79 -29.98 -2.09
N ASP A 349 -16.35 -31.24 -2.04
CA ASP A 349 -16.72 -32.19 -0.98
C ASP A 349 -15.60 -32.43 0.04
N ASP A 350 -14.33 -32.28 -0.39
CA ASP A 350 -13.13 -32.66 0.35
C ASP A 350 -12.16 -31.48 0.58
N TYR A 351 -12.64 -30.23 0.50
CA TYR A 351 -11.82 -29.00 0.61
C TYR A 351 -10.80 -29.04 1.75
N GLU A 352 -11.24 -29.29 2.99
CA GLU A 352 -10.36 -29.31 4.17
C GLU A 352 -9.27 -30.39 4.07
N LYS A 353 -9.61 -31.56 3.50
CA LYS A 353 -8.72 -32.71 3.33
C LYS A 353 -7.67 -32.42 2.24
N ILE A 354 -8.10 -31.77 1.15
CA ILE A 354 -7.22 -31.35 0.05
C ILE A 354 -6.27 -30.25 0.53
N CYS A 355 -6.77 -29.20 1.20
CA CYS A 355 -5.92 -28.13 1.74
C CYS A 355 -4.90 -28.68 2.75
N SER A 356 -5.33 -29.51 3.71
CA SER A 356 -4.41 -30.09 4.70
C SER A 356 -3.34 -30.99 4.06
N LEU A 357 -3.67 -31.68 2.97
CA LEU A 357 -2.71 -32.50 2.24
C LEU A 357 -1.71 -31.64 1.47
N LEU A 358 -2.17 -30.59 0.81
CA LEU A 358 -1.32 -29.70 0.01
C LEU A 358 -0.43 -28.82 0.88
N ASP A 359 -0.94 -28.33 2.01
CA ASP A 359 -0.16 -27.59 3.02
C ASP A 359 1.01 -28.42 3.58
N SER A 360 0.90 -29.76 3.55
CA SER A 360 1.99 -30.64 3.99
C SER A 360 3.18 -30.66 3.01
N PHE A 361 3.02 -30.16 1.78
CA PHE A 361 4.07 -30.08 0.77
C PHE A 361 4.90 -28.80 0.90
N GLU A 362 5.50 -28.53 2.06
CA GLU A 362 6.49 -27.46 2.16
C GLU A 362 7.81 -27.88 1.48
N PHE A 363 7.96 -27.49 0.21
CA PHE A 363 9.12 -27.81 -0.66
C PHE A 363 10.45 -27.22 -0.15
N ILE A 364 10.45 -26.38 0.89
CA ILE A 364 11.65 -25.78 1.49
C ILE A 364 12.66 -26.87 1.91
N SER A 365 12.17 -28.08 2.22
CA SER A 365 13.00 -29.22 2.63
C SER A 365 13.39 -30.19 1.50
N TRP A 366 13.01 -29.91 0.25
CA TRP A 366 13.15 -30.88 -0.84
C TRP A 366 14.50 -30.74 -1.55
N GLU A 367 15.33 -31.77 -1.48
CA GLU A 367 16.65 -31.81 -2.10
C GLU A 367 16.65 -32.67 -3.36
N GLU A 368 16.91 -32.07 -4.52
CA GLU A 368 17.04 -32.78 -5.79
C GLU A 368 18.10 -33.86 -5.75
N GLN A 369 17.77 -35.04 -6.27
CA GLN A 369 18.70 -36.14 -6.37
C GLN A 369 19.00 -36.45 -7.83
N ASN A 370 20.30 -36.40 -8.17
CA ASN A 370 20.80 -36.68 -9.52
C ASN A 370 21.03 -38.18 -9.78
N ASP A 371 20.82 -39.02 -8.78
CA ASP A 371 21.09 -40.45 -8.86
C ASP A 371 19.87 -41.21 -9.38
N ASP A 372 20.13 -42.16 -10.30
CA ASP A 372 19.11 -42.98 -10.94
C ASP A 372 18.67 -44.09 -9.96
N PHE A 373 17.75 -43.76 -9.05
CA PHE A 373 17.25 -44.71 -8.07
C PHE A 373 16.16 -45.60 -8.67
N ASN A 374 16.36 -46.92 -8.61
CA ASN A 374 15.29 -47.88 -8.87
C ASN A 374 14.36 -47.97 -7.66
N LEU A 375 13.49 -46.98 -7.51
CA LEU A 375 12.49 -46.90 -6.44
C LEU A 375 11.15 -47.48 -6.91
N GLN A 376 10.49 -48.22 -6.02
CA GLN A 376 9.13 -48.70 -6.24
C GLN A 376 8.15 -47.78 -5.51
N GLY A 377 7.28 -47.11 -6.27
CA GLY A 377 6.28 -46.18 -5.73
C GLY A 377 5.23 -46.87 -4.86
N ASP A 378 4.77 -46.14 -3.85
CA ASP A 378 3.69 -46.54 -2.94
C ASP A 378 2.40 -45.77 -3.21
N ILE A 379 2.50 -44.47 -3.44
CA ILE A 379 1.35 -43.58 -3.63
C ILE A 379 1.64 -42.67 -4.81
N ILE A 380 0.65 -42.50 -5.69
CA ILE A 380 0.67 -41.48 -6.74
C ILE A 380 -0.43 -40.47 -6.43
N LEU A 381 -0.06 -39.20 -6.28
CA LEU A 381 -0.99 -38.08 -6.28
C LEU A 381 -0.93 -37.42 -7.65
N THR A 382 -2.09 -37.21 -8.27
CA THR A 382 -2.22 -36.44 -9.51
C THR A 382 -3.09 -35.24 -9.21
N ILE A 383 -2.50 -34.06 -9.30
CA ILE A 383 -3.13 -32.78 -8.99
C ILE A 383 -3.63 -32.22 -10.32
N ASN A 384 -4.96 -32.11 -10.49
CA ASN A 384 -5.61 -31.59 -11.69
C ASN A 384 -5.22 -32.30 -13.02
N ASP A 385 -6.19 -32.96 -13.69
CA ASP A 385 -5.94 -33.69 -14.96
C ASP A 385 -5.35 -32.79 -16.06
N ASP A 386 -5.61 -31.49 -16.02
CA ASP A 386 -5.19 -30.55 -17.06
C ASP A 386 -3.77 -29.96 -16.84
N THR A 387 -3.15 -30.18 -15.67
CA THR A 387 -1.79 -29.64 -15.36
C THR A 387 -0.67 -30.64 -15.62
N ASP A 388 -1.00 -31.91 -15.87
CA ASP A 388 -0.05 -33.04 -16.01
C ASP A 388 0.89 -33.23 -14.79
N ILE A 389 0.59 -32.63 -13.62
CA ILE A 389 1.43 -32.77 -12.42
C ILE A 389 1.11 -34.06 -11.67
N SER A 390 2.14 -34.86 -11.39
CA SER A 390 2.05 -36.02 -10.51
C SER A 390 3.21 -36.13 -9.52
N LEU A 391 2.89 -36.55 -8.30
CA LEU A 391 3.81 -36.81 -7.21
C LEU A 391 3.75 -38.30 -6.86
N GLU A 392 4.82 -39.04 -7.13
CA GLU A 392 4.95 -40.46 -6.77
C GLU A 392 5.83 -40.60 -5.50
N PHE A 393 5.22 -40.98 -4.39
CA PHE A 393 5.90 -41.16 -3.10
C PHE A 393 6.44 -42.58 -2.95
N TYR A 394 7.64 -42.70 -2.38
CA TYR A 394 8.33 -43.98 -2.22
C TYR A 394 8.34 -44.48 -0.77
N ASN A 395 8.08 -45.78 -0.58
CA ASN A 395 7.94 -46.40 0.74
C ASN A 395 9.16 -46.20 1.64
N ASN A 396 8.98 -45.60 2.82
CA ASN A 396 10.01 -45.49 3.85
C ASN A 396 11.32 -44.82 3.40
N GLN A 397 11.35 -44.29 2.19
CA GLN A 397 12.47 -43.57 1.66
C GLN A 397 12.00 -42.14 1.59
N GLU A 398 12.81 -41.25 2.13
CA GLU A 398 12.61 -39.81 2.16
C GLU A 398 12.59 -39.26 0.73
N TYR A 399 11.80 -39.80 -0.22
CA TYR A 399 11.82 -39.42 -1.62
C TYR A 399 10.43 -39.35 -2.24
N VAL A 400 10.29 -38.45 -3.20
CA VAL A 400 9.13 -38.28 -4.07
C VAL A 400 9.61 -37.97 -5.49
N ARG A 401 8.98 -38.58 -6.49
CA ARG A 401 9.20 -38.22 -7.89
C ARG A 401 8.14 -37.21 -8.29
N TYR A 402 8.60 -36.06 -8.74
CA TYR A 402 7.78 -35.03 -9.36
C TYR A 402 7.81 -35.23 -10.86
N THR A 403 6.64 -35.32 -11.49
CA THR A 403 6.51 -35.37 -12.94
C THR A 403 5.56 -34.27 -13.39
N SER A 404 5.96 -33.52 -14.41
CA SER A 404 5.14 -32.56 -15.16
C SER A 404 5.40 -32.73 -16.67
N SER A 405 4.77 -31.91 -17.50
CA SER A 405 4.95 -31.92 -18.97
C SER A 405 6.42 -31.78 -19.43
N ASP A 406 7.25 -31.08 -18.65
CA ASP A 406 8.64 -30.77 -18.99
C ASP A 406 9.68 -31.33 -18.01
N GLU A 407 9.26 -31.98 -16.91
CA GLU A 407 10.16 -32.38 -15.83
C GLU A 407 9.83 -33.78 -15.27
N ASN A 408 10.88 -34.54 -14.94
CA ASN A 408 10.76 -35.81 -14.21
C ASN A 408 11.99 -35.96 -13.31
N VAL A 409 11.82 -35.64 -12.02
CA VAL A 409 12.92 -35.49 -11.06
C VAL A 409 12.56 -36.18 -9.74
N ILE A 410 13.57 -36.76 -9.08
CA ILE A 410 13.43 -37.34 -7.74
C ILE A 410 13.93 -36.34 -6.71
N TYR A 411 13.09 -36.05 -5.72
CA TYR A 411 13.40 -35.20 -4.58
C TYR A 411 13.56 -36.03 -3.34
N LYS A 412 14.50 -35.66 -2.48
CA LYS A 412 14.57 -36.10 -1.10
C LYS A 412 13.70 -35.17 -0.23
N ILE A 413 12.81 -35.71 0.59
CA ILE A 413 11.83 -34.98 1.38
C ILE A 413 11.89 -35.37 2.86
N ASN A 414 11.40 -34.50 3.76
CA ASN A 414 11.23 -34.90 5.16
C ASN A 414 10.24 -36.09 5.25
N LYS A 415 10.62 -37.15 5.97
CA LYS A 415 9.78 -38.33 6.22
C LYS A 415 8.40 -37.99 6.80
N ASP A 416 8.29 -36.88 7.53
CA ASP A 416 7.01 -36.42 8.09
C ASP A 416 5.97 -36.10 7.00
N ILE A 417 6.41 -35.65 5.83
CA ILE A 417 5.55 -35.37 4.67
C ILE A 417 4.87 -36.66 4.19
N TYR A 418 5.63 -37.75 4.03
CA TYR A 418 5.05 -39.05 3.67
C TYR A 418 4.02 -39.53 4.70
N ASN A 419 4.30 -39.35 5.99
CA ASN A 419 3.38 -39.77 7.05
C ASN A 419 2.08 -38.96 7.03
N GLU A 420 2.14 -37.65 6.79
CA GLU A 420 0.96 -36.80 6.65
C GLU A 420 0.15 -37.14 5.39
N VAL A 421 0.80 -37.45 4.27
CA VAL A 421 0.12 -37.94 3.06
C VAL A 421 -0.66 -39.23 3.37
N ILE A 422 -0.02 -40.19 4.03
CA ILE A 422 -0.68 -41.45 4.43
C ILE A 422 -1.88 -41.21 5.35
N LYS A 423 -1.71 -40.36 6.37
CA LYS A 423 -2.74 -40.03 7.36
C LYS A 423 -3.94 -39.32 6.77
N ASN A 424 -3.75 -38.55 5.71
CA ASN A 424 -4.86 -37.90 5.01
C ASN A 424 -5.54 -38.83 4.01
N ILE A 425 -4.92 -39.94 3.59
CA ILE A 425 -5.51 -40.90 2.64
C ILE A 425 -6.29 -42.02 3.35
N HIS A 426 -5.87 -42.43 4.56
CA HIS A 426 -6.44 -43.53 5.36
C HIS A 426 -7.06 -43.02 6.65
#